data_AF-A0A3D8SYN6-F1
#
_entry.id   AF-A0A3D8SYN6-F1
#
_cell.length_a   1.000
_cell.length_b   1.000
_cell.length_c   1.000
_cell.angle_alpha   90.00
_cell.angle_beta   90.00
_cell.angle_gamma   90.00
#
_symmetry.space_group_name_H-M   'P 1'
#
loop_
_entity.id
_entity.type
_entity.pdbx_description
1 polymer ?
#
loop_
_entity_poly.entity_id
_entity_poly.type
_entity_poly.pdbx_seq_one_letter_code
_entity_poly.pdbx_strand_id
1 'polypeptide(L)'
;MDDVLEKTIIYIDKNRGSDDRWTKGTKENPFATLFAAYLNFPPESSSPPPLYYTRIDATESDPGTPEWNEAAKSAIKKAEENEEKRQLALIEARQLVILQDEGLPAAIKMKISAQNPSGVILGKETRTGTRARVVGRIDNLGASKTRTFVYLSDTRGVLLCIFSGPVNVVAPILFQKQASLEVYGEMKEVPTENKAP
;
A
#
# COMPACT_ATOMS: atom_id res chain seq x y z
N MET A 1 2.71 18.93 -44.13
CA MET A 1 3.72 18.65 -43.10
C MET A 1 3.09 17.63 -42.20
N ASP A 2 3.39 16.37 -42.43
CA ASP A 2 2.88 15.25 -41.64
C ASP A 2 3.54 15.30 -40.27
N ASP A 3 2.75 15.63 -39.26
CA ASP A 3 3.15 15.57 -37.86
C ASP A 3 3.29 14.08 -37.51
N VAL A 4 4.52 13.56 -37.51
CA VAL A 4 4.79 12.18 -37.13
C VAL A 4 4.55 12.09 -35.64
N LEU A 5 3.33 11.70 -35.27
CA LEU A 5 2.93 11.46 -33.88
C LEU A 5 3.93 10.48 -33.23
N GLU A 6 4.75 11.00 -32.32
CA GLU A 6 5.78 10.24 -31.63
C GLU A 6 5.09 9.23 -30.68
N LYS A 7 5.34 7.94 -30.89
CA LYS A 7 4.74 6.89 -30.05
C LYS A 7 5.48 6.80 -28.73
N THR A 8 4.77 7.03 -27.62
CA THR A 8 5.29 6.81 -26.27
C THR A 8 5.50 5.31 -26.03
N ILE A 9 6.74 4.91 -25.69
CA ILE A 9 7.08 3.52 -25.37
C ILE A 9 7.40 3.41 -23.88
N ILE A 10 6.76 2.47 -23.20
CA ILE A 10 6.94 2.19 -21.77
C ILE A 10 7.62 0.83 -21.59
N TYR A 11 8.77 0.82 -20.94
CA TYR A 11 9.61 -0.36 -20.76
C TYR A 11 9.33 -1.08 -19.44
N ILE A 12 9.24 -2.41 -19.51
CA ILE A 12 8.94 -3.31 -18.39
C ILE A 12 10.02 -4.39 -18.30
N ASP A 13 10.71 -4.41 -17.17
CA ASP A 13 11.78 -5.35 -16.84
C ASP A 13 11.49 -5.97 -15.47
N LYS A 14 11.01 -7.21 -15.47
CA LYS A 14 10.68 -7.94 -14.23
C LYS A 14 11.89 -8.13 -13.31
N ASN A 15 13.11 -8.13 -13.85
CA ASN A 15 14.31 -8.45 -13.10
C ASN A 15 15.00 -7.21 -12.53
N ARG A 16 14.90 -6.05 -13.20
CA ARG A 16 15.60 -4.81 -12.79
C ARG A 16 14.69 -3.60 -12.58
N GLY A 17 13.43 -3.70 -12.95
CA GLY A 17 12.47 -2.61 -12.85
C GLY A 17 12.00 -2.34 -11.42
N SER A 18 11.32 -1.22 -11.26
CA SER A 18 10.70 -0.80 -10.00
C SER A 18 9.26 -0.35 -10.25
N ASP A 19 8.33 -0.72 -9.38
CA ASP A 19 6.93 -0.27 -9.46
C ASP A 19 6.64 0.92 -8.51
N ASP A 20 7.68 1.64 -8.11
CA ASP A 20 7.53 2.84 -7.30
C ASP A 20 6.87 3.99 -8.10
N ARG A 21 6.22 4.91 -7.40
CA ARG A 21 5.53 6.07 -7.98
C ARG A 21 6.42 7.03 -8.77
N TRP A 22 7.73 6.89 -8.60
CA TRP A 22 8.74 7.72 -9.27
C TRP A 22 9.36 7.04 -10.49
N THR A 23 8.97 5.79 -10.78
CA THR A 23 9.44 5.08 -11.97
C THR A 23 8.91 5.78 -13.24
N LYS A 24 9.83 6.05 -14.18
CA LYS A 24 9.52 6.77 -15.42
C LYS A 24 9.10 5.87 -16.59
N GLY A 25 9.44 4.58 -16.53
CA GLY A 25 9.16 3.64 -17.61
C GLY A 25 10.08 3.76 -18.82
N THR A 26 11.30 4.29 -18.65
CA THR A 26 12.34 4.31 -19.72
C THR A 26 13.18 3.04 -19.70
N LYS A 27 14.07 2.83 -20.68
CA LYS A 27 14.99 1.67 -20.68
C LYS A 27 15.91 1.63 -19.45
N GLU A 28 16.31 2.80 -18.96
CA GLU A 28 17.19 2.96 -17.80
C GLU A 28 16.43 2.89 -16.46
N ASN A 29 15.14 3.21 -16.48
CA ASN A 29 14.25 3.17 -15.31
C ASN A 29 12.91 2.48 -15.67
N PRO A 30 12.94 1.16 -15.95
CA PRO A 30 11.76 0.42 -16.37
C PRO A 30 10.85 0.06 -15.18
N PHE A 31 9.58 -0.22 -15.47
CA PHE A 31 8.67 -0.81 -14.49
C PHE A 31 9.01 -2.28 -14.24
N ALA A 32 8.75 -2.79 -13.03
CA ALA A 32 8.88 -4.21 -12.75
C ALA A 32 7.69 -5.01 -13.30
N THR A 33 6.50 -4.40 -13.32
CA THR A 33 5.27 -5.05 -13.79
C THR A 33 4.55 -4.23 -14.85
N LEU A 34 3.91 -4.95 -15.79
CA LEU A 34 3.02 -4.34 -16.79
C LEU A 34 1.84 -3.61 -16.13
N PHE A 35 1.34 -4.13 -15.01
CA PHE A 35 0.22 -3.49 -14.32
C PHE A 35 0.62 -2.13 -13.75
N ALA A 36 1.78 -2.01 -13.11
CA ALA A 36 2.26 -0.71 -12.63
C ALA A 36 2.49 0.28 -13.78
N ALA A 37 3.05 -0.19 -14.90
CA ALA A 37 3.17 0.62 -16.11
C ALA A 37 1.80 1.13 -16.61
N TYR A 38 0.81 0.23 -16.68
CA TYR A 38 -0.56 0.55 -17.09
C TYR A 38 -1.22 1.59 -16.17
N LEU A 39 -1.00 1.51 -14.86
CA LEU A 39 -1.56 2.47 -13.89
C LEU A 39 -0.96 3.87 -14.01
N ASN A 40 0.34 3.97 -14.29
CA ASN A 40 1.03 5.26 -14.40
C ASN A 40 0.85 5.90 -15.79
N PHE A 41 0.78 5.06 -16.82
CA PHE A 41 0.66 5.48 -18.22
C PHE A 41 -0.51 4.77 -18.89
N PRO A 42 -1.76 5.03 -18.48
CA PRO A 42 -2.92 4.35 -19.04
C PRO A 42 -3.10 4.67 -20.54
N PRO A 43 -3.84 3.85 -21.31
CA PRO A 43 -4.05 4.07 -22.75
C PRO A 43 -4.53 5.48 -23.11
N GLU A 44 -5.29 6.12 -22.22
CA GLU A 44 -5.85 7.47 -22.38
C GLU A 44 -4.85 8.59 -22.08
N SER A 45 -3.67 8.27 -21.55
CA SER A 45 -2.65 9.27 -21.15
C SER A 45 -1.95 9.95 -22.32
N SER A 46 -2.01 9.36 -23.52
CA SER A 46 -1.31 9.84 -24.72
C SER A 46 -2.14 9.57 -25.97
N SER A 47 -1.94 10.38 -27.00
CA SER A 47 -2.49 10.16 -28.35
C SER A 47 -1.34 10.23 -29.37
N PRO A 48 -0.91 9.11 -29.97
CA PRO A 48 -1.45 7.74 -29.86
C PRO A 48 -1.21 7.10 -28.48
N PRO A 49 -1.96 6.03 -28.13
CA PRO A 49 -1.79 5.30 -26.87
C PRO A 49 -0.37 4.78 -26.69
N PRO A 50 0.13 4.72 -25.44
CA PRO A 50 1.46 4.19 -25.15
C PRO A 50 1.56 2.71 -25.53
N LEU A 51 2.72 2.32 -26.04
CA LEU A 51 3.07 0.92 -26.28
C LEU A 51 3.89 0.39 -25.12
N TYR A 52 3.51 -0.78 -24.62
CA TYR A 52 4.22 -1.44 -23.52
C TYR A 52 5.19 -2.47 -24.06
N TYR A 53 6.47 -2.37 -23.68
CA TYR A 53 7.53 -3.27 -24.15
C TYR A 53 8.08 -4.06 -22.97
N THR A 54 8.06 -5.39 -23.07
CA THR A 54 8.60 -6.29 -22.04
C THR A 54 9.97 -6.80 -22.45
N ARG A 55 10.91 -6.81 -21.51
CA ARG A 55 12.24 -7.40 -21.71
C ARG A 55 12.11 -8.90 -21.93
N ILE A 56 12.76 -9.39 -22.98
CA ILE A 56 13.01 -10.81 -23.19
C ILE A 56 14.45 -11.05 -22.78
N ASP A 57 14.64 -11.96 -21.83
CA ASP A 57 15.96 -12.41 -21.45
C ASP A 57 16.55 -13.18 -22.64
N ALA A 58 17.76 -12.80 -23.07
CA ALA A 58 18.43 -13.45 -24.17
C ALA A 58 18.53 -14.96 -23.88
N THR A 59 17.98 -15.77 -24.79
CA THR A 59 18.26 -17.20 -24.85
C THR A 59 19.78 -17.40 -24.97
N GLU A 60 20.31 -18.52 -24.50
CA GLU A 60 21.75 -18.86 -24.35
C GLU A 60 22.63 -18.67 -25.62
N SER A 61 22.06 -18.24 -26.73
CA SER A 61 22.68 -18.12 -28.06
C SER A 61 23.33 -16.77 -28.36
N ASP A 62 22.99 -15.68 -27.64
CA ASP A 62 23.63 -14.37 -27.85
C ASP A 62 23.71 -13.52 -26.56
N PRO A 63 24.81 -13.62 -25.80
CA PRO A 63 24.94 -12.95 -24.51
C PRO A 63 25.37 -11.49 -24.70
N GLY A 64 24.42 -10.55 -24.73
CA GLY A 64 24.81 -9.14 -24.62
C GLY A 64 23.73 -8.07 -24.69
N THR A 65 22.66 -8.27 -25.46
CA THR A 65 21.65 -7.21 -25.65
C THR A 65 20.26 -7.72 -25.29
N PRO A 66 19.58 -7.14 -24.28
CA PRO A 66 18.20 -7.48 -23.98
C PRO A 66 17.30 -7.07 -25.15
N GLU A 67 16.57 -8.03 -25.71
CA GLU A 67 15.54 -7.75 -26.71
C GLU A 67 14.26 -7.24 -26.03
N TRP A 68 13.59 -6.30 -26.69
CA TRP A 68 12.36 -5.69 -26.18
C TRP A 68 11.24 -5.91 -27.18
N ASN A 69 10.21 -6.64 -26.77
CA ASN A 69 9.04 -6.89 -27.61
C ASN A 69 7.80 -6.24 -27.00
N GLU A 70 6.88 -5.87 -27.86
CA GLU A 70 5.56 -5.39 -27.45
C GLU A 70 4.88 -6.44 -26.57
N ALA A 71 4.29 -5.99 -25.47
CA ALA A 71 3.56 -6.84 -24.55
C ALA A 71 2.42 -7.54 -25.30
N ALA A 72 2.24 -8.83 -25.04
CA ALA A 72 1.14 -9.57 -25.62
C ALA A 72 -0.21 -8.89 -25.33
N LYS A 73 -1.10 -8.81 -26.32
CA LYS A 73 -2.45 -8.23 -26.17
C LYS A 73 -3.23 -8.81 -24.99
N SER A 74 -3.06 -10.10 -24.71
CA SER A 74 -3.66 -10.77 -23.55
C SER A 74 -3.13 -10.26 -22.21
N ALA A 75 -1.86 -9.86 -22.14
CA ALA A 75 -1.26 -9.29 -20.94
C ALA A 75 -1.78 -7.86 -20.69
N ILE A 76 -1.96 -7.06 -21.75
CA ILE A 76 -2.56 -5.72 -21.66
C ILE A 76 -4.01 -5.82 -21.20
N LYS A 77 -4.81 -6.70 -21.82
CA LYS A 77 -6.20 -6.94 -21.39
C LYS A 77 -6.31 -7.38 -19.93
N LYS A 78 -5.37 -8.21 -19.45
CA LYS A 78 -5.32 -8.61 -18.04
C LYS A 78 -5.02 -7.42 -17.12
N ALA A 79 -4.19 -6.48 -17.55
CA ALA A 79 -3.91 -5.27 -16.77
C ALA A 79 -5.15 -4.37 -16.65
N GLU A 80 -5.91 -4.21 -17.74
CA GLU A 80 -7.20 -3.52 -17.77
C GLU A 80 -8.21 -4.16 -16.81
N GLU A 81 -8.47 -5.47 -16.92
CA GLU A 81 -9.38 -6.19 -16.03
C GLU A 81 -8.98 -6.10 -14.54
N ASN A 82 -7.67 -6.07 -14.25
CA ASN A 82 -7.17 -5.90 -12.89
C ASN A 82 -7.45 -4.49 -12.36
N GLU A 83 -7.35 -3.46 -13.20
CA GLU A 83 -7.65 -2.10 -12.80
C GLU A 83 -9.15 -1.92 -12.54
N GLU A 84 -10.01 -2.48 -13.38
CA GLU A 84 -11.46 -2.48 -13.14
C GLU A 84 -11.81 -3.12 -11.78
N LYS A 85 -11.24 -4.30 -11.49
CA LYS A 85 -11.42 -4.97 -10.20
C LYS A 85 -10.90 -4.14 -9.03
N ARG A 86 -9.75 -3.49 -9.19
CA ARG A 86 -9.17 -2.61 -8.17
C ARG A 86 -10.07 -1.40 -7.92
N GLN A 87 -10.61 -0.78 -8.96
CA GLN A 87 -11.53 0.35 -8.83
C GLN A 87 -12.82 -0.04 -8.12
N LEU A 88 -13.42 -1.17 -8.47
CA LEU A 88 -14.60 -1.70 -7.79
C LEU A 88 -14.32 -1.94 -6.30
N ALA A 89 -13.21 -2.61 -5.98
CA ALA A 89 -12.81 -2.85 -4.59
C ALA A 89 -12.57 -1.55 -3.80
N LEU A 90 -12.01 -0.51 -4.45
CA LEU A 90 -11.82 0.81 -3.84
C LEU A 90 -13.15 1.51 -3.56
N ILE A 91 -14.13 1.41 -4.47
CA ILE A 91 -15.46 2.00 -4.29
C ILE A 91 -16.18 1.31 -3.13
N GLU A 92 -16.20 -0.02 -3.11
CA GLU A 92 -16.82 -0.81 -2.03
C GLU A 92 -16.16 -0.54 -0.68
N ALA A 93 -14.82 -0.51 -0.62
CA ALA A 93 -14.09 -0.24 0.61
C ALA A 93 -14.37 1.16 1.15
N ARG A 94 -14.55 2.17 0.29
CA ARG A 94 -14.89 3.55 0.67
C ARG A 94 -16.29 3.70 1.25
N GLN A 95 -17.22 2.82 0.89
CA GLN A 95 -18.59 2.85 1.41
C GLN A 95 -18.67 2.34 2.86
N LEU A 96 -17.69 1.57 3.32
CA LEU A 96 -17.67 1.07 4.68
C LEU A 96 -17.37 2.20 5.68
N VAL A 97 -18.38 2.60 6.44
CA VAL A 97 -18.24 3.56 7.54
C VAL A 97 -18.04 2.81 8.85
N ILE A 98 -16.97 3.15 9.57
CA ILE A 98 -16.64 2.57 10.88
C ILE A 98 -16.84 3.65 11.94
N LEU A 99 -17.80 3.43 12.84
CA LEU A 99 -18.15 4.36 13.90
C LEU A 99 -17.55 3.91 15.24
N GLN A 100 -17.30 4.90 16.10
CA GLN A 100 -16.89 4.64 17.47
C GLN A 100 -18.10 4.14 18.28
N ASP A 101 -17.85 3.19 19.18
CA ASP A 101 -18.82 2.84 20.21
C ASP A 101 -18.84 3.91 21.31
N GLU A 102 -20.01 4.55 21.46
CA GLU A 102 -20.31 5.62 22.43
C GLU A 102 -20.44 5.09 23.87
N GLY A 103 -20.69 3.79 24.06
CA GLY A 103 -20.77 3.18 25.40
C GLY A 103 -19.41 2.97 26.06
N LEU A 104 -18.33 3.10 25.31
CA LEU A 104 -16.97 2.95 25.81
C LEU A 104 -16.47 4.26 26.47
N PRO A 105 -15.59 4.17 27.49
CA PRO A 105 -15.09 5.34 28.20
C PRO A 105 -14.38 6.34 27.26
N ALA A 106 -14.35 7.61 27.64
CA ALA A 106 -13.66 8.65 26.88
C ALA A 106 -12.16 8.29 26.72
N ALA A 107 -11.64 8.43 25.50
CA ALA A 107 -10.27 8.09 25.20
C ALA A 107 -9.29 9.19 25.63
N ILE A 108 -8.21 8.83 26.32
CA ILE A 108 -7.14 9.77 26.67
C ILE A 108 -6.26 10.00 25.44
N LYS A 109 -6.14 11.25 25.00
CA LYS A 109 -5.23 11.62 23.92
C LYS A 109 -3.78 11.52 24.40
N MET A 110 -2.95 10.76 23.69
CA MET A 110 -1.52 10.66 23.97
C MET A 110 -0.68 10.75 22.69
N LYS A 111 0.61 11.08 22.86
CA LYS A 111 1.59 11.00 21.77
C LYS A 111 2.09 9.56 21.67
N ILE A 112 2.44 9.12 20.45
CA ILE A 112 3.01 7.79 20.21
C ILE A 112 4.36 7.68 20.95
N SER A 113 5.17 8.74 20.95
CA SER A 113 6.45 8.77 21.66
C SER A 113 6.36 8.96 23.19
N ALA A 114 5.16 8.95 23.79
CA ALA A 114 5.02 9.24 25.22
C ALA A 114 5.47 8.05 26.07
N GLN A 115 6.50 8.25 26.89
CA GLN A 115 6.87 7.30 27.95
C GLN A 115 5.96 7.54 29.15
N ASN A 116 5.24 6.50 29.59
CA ASN A 116 4.32 6.52 30.73
C ASN A 116 3.35 7.74 30.74
N PRO A 117 2.48 7.87 29.73
CA PRO A 117 1.54 8.98 29.67
C PRO A 117 0.62 8.99 30.90
N SER A 118 0.46 10.17 31.50
CA SER A 118 -0.35 10.35 32.72
C SER A 118 -1.77 9.81 32.54
N GLY A 119 -2.21 8.95 33.46
CA GLY A 119 -3.55 8.35 33.45
C GLY A 119 -3.72 7.15 32.51
N VAL A 120 -2.67 6.74 31.79
CA VAL A 120 -2.71 5.56 30.91
C VAL A 120 -2.14 4.34 31.63
N ILE A 121 -2.99 3.34 31.80
CA ILE A 121 -2.65 2.05 32.40
C ILE A 121 -2.65 0.99 31.30
N LEU A 122 -1.58 0.21 31.20
CA LEU A 122 -1.50 -0.89 30.23
C LEU A 122 -2.34 -2.08 30.70
N GLY A 123 -3.24 -2.55 29.84
CA GLY A 123 -4.05 -3.76 30.06
C GLY A 123 -3.20 -5.01 30.13
N LYS A 124 -3.64 -5.97 30.94
CA LYS A 124 -3.09 -7.33 31.10
C LYS A 124 -4.22 -8.34 30.98
N GLU A 125 -3.94 -9.63 31.05
CA GLU A 125 -4.99 -10.66 31.10
C GLU A 125 -6.00 -10.44 32.24
N THR A 126 -5.53 -9.90 33.37
CA THR A 126 -6.33 -9.69 34.58
C THR A 126 -6.99 -8.30 34.68
N ARG A 127 -6.62 -7.35 33.81
CA ARG A 127 -7.15 -5.98 33.87
C ARG A 127 -7.31 -5.35 32.50
N THR A 128 -8.40 -4.64 32.31
CA THR A 128 -8.58 -3.80 31.12
C THR A 128 -7.67 -2.58 31.18
N GLY A 129 -7.02 -2.27 30.07
CA GLY A 129 -6.19 -1.08 29.90
C GLY A 129 -7.01 0.19 29.69
N THR A 130 -6.32 1.32 29.77
CA THR A 130 -6.95 2.62 29.48
C THR A 130 -7.21 2.76 27.98
N ARG A 131 -8.39 3.28 27.64
CA ARG A 131 -8.70 3.67 26.26
C ARG A 131 -7.89 4.91 25.88
N ALA A 132 -7.11 4.82 24.82
CA ALA A 132 -6.27 5.89 24.31
C ALA A 132 -6.69 6.30 22.89
N ARG A 133 -6.42 7.56 22.57
CA ARG A 133 -6.48 8.12 21.23
C ARG A 133 -5.07 8.48 20.79
N VAL A 134 -4.63 7.92 19.68
CA VAL A 134 -3.33 8.20 19.06
C VAL A 134 -3.52 8.65 17.63
N VAL A 135 -2.65 9.55 17.17
CA VAL A 135 -2.62 10.02 15.78
C VAL A 135 -1.20 9.85 15.27
N GLY A 136 -1.07 9.24 14.11
CA GLY A 136 0.23 8.96 13.50
C GLY A 136 0.12 8.70 12.01
N ARG A 137 1.25 8.41 11.39
CA ARG A 137 1.31 7.94 10.00
C ARG A 137 1.59 6.46 9.96
N ILE A 138 1.06 5.77 8.96
CA ILE A 138 1.35 4.36 8.74
C ILE A 138 2.80 4.24 8.25
N ASP A 139 3.67 3.73 9.12
CA ASP A 139 5.04 3.38 8.75
C ASP A 139 5.07 2.07 7.98
N ASN A 140 4.40 1.06 8.55
CA ASN A 140 4.27 -0.25 7.95
C ASN A 140 2.93 -0.89 8.33
N LEU A 141 2.48 -1.87 7.54
CA LEU A 141 1.31 -2.67 7.88
C LEU A 141 1.46 -4.13 7.46
N GLY A 142 0.85 -5.03 8.23
CA GLY A 142 0.66 -6.43 7.88
C GLY A 142 -0.83 -6.76 8.03
N ALA A 143 -1.53 -6.89 6.91
CA ALA A 143 -2.95 -7.19 6.90
C ALA A 143 -3.21 -8.67 6.65
N SER A 144 -4.18 -9.23 7.39
CA SER A 144 -4.69 -10.58 7.17
C SER A 144 -6.22 -10.56 7.28
N LYS A 145 -6.88 -11.66 6.92
CA LYS A 145 -8.34 -11.78 7.02
C LYS A 145 -8.86 -11.57 8.46
N THR A 146 -8.07 -11.97 9.47
CA THR A 146 -8.51 -11.99 10.87
C THR A 146 -7.95 -10.83 11.70
N ARG A 147 -6.76 -10.34 11.37
CA ARG A 147 -6.08 -9.25 12.09
C ARG A 147 -5.28 -8.37 11.14
N THR A 148 -5.27 -7.08 11.41
CA THR A 148 -4.40 -6.12 10.72
C THR A 148 -3.47 -5.48 11.74
N PHE A 149 -2.17 -5.62 11.51
CA PHE A 149 -1.12 -4.97 12.26
C PHE A 149 -0.73 -3.68 11.55
N VAL A 150 -0.76 -2.56 12.24
CA VAL A 150 -0.37 -1.25 11.69
C VAL A 150 0.67 -0.65 12.63
N TYR A 151 1.85 -0.40 12.11
CA TYR A 151 2.90 0.34 12.79
C TYR A 151 2.65 1.82 12.54
N LEU A 152 2.14 2.53 13.53
CA LEU A 152 1.95 3.96 13.48
C LEU A 152 3.18 4.67 14.00
N SER A 153 3.73 5.60 13.22
CA SER A 153 4.83 6.44 13.63
C SER A 153 4.40 7.89 13.86
N ASP A 154 5.05 8.52 14.83
CA ASP A 154 5.18 9.97 14.90
C ASP A 154 6.64 10.38 14.67
N THR A 155 6.97 11.66 14.83
CA THR A 155 8.35 12.16 14.65
C THR A 155 9.39 11.51 15.57
N ARG A 156 8.98 10.82 16.64
CA ARG A 156 9.82 10.42 17.76
C ARG A 156 9.61 8.97 18.23
N GLY A 157 8.64 8.23 17.71
CA GLY A 157 8.36 6.87 18.12
C GLY A 157 7.45 6.11 17.16
N VAL A 158 7.34 4.81 17.40
CA VAL A 158 6.48 3.88 16.67
C VAL A 158 5.59 3.15 17.68
N LEU A 159 4.32 2.95 17.35
CA LEU A 159 3.37 2.17 18.15
C LEU A 159 2.71 1.12 17.25
N LEU A 160 2.69 -0.13 17.71
CA LEU A 160 1.95 -1.19 17.05
C LEU A 160 0.46 -1.12 17.42
N CYS A 161 -0.38 -0.88 16.43
CA CYS A 161 -1.84 -0.97 16.54
C CYS A 161 -2.32 -2.29 15.91
N ILE A 162 -3.18 -3.01 16.63
CA ILE A 162 -3.77 -4.27 16.17
C ILE A 162 -5.27 -4.07 15.99
N PHE A 163 -5.74 -4.21 14.75
CA PHE A 163 -7.16 -4.14 14.41
C PHE A 163 -7.75 -5.53 14.22
N SER A 164 -9.05 -5.61 14.51
CA SER A 164 -9.90 -6.76 14.26
C SER A 164 -11.26 -6.31 13.73
N GLY A 165 -11.99 -7.21 13.06
CA GLY A 165 -13.33 -6.93 12.56
C GLY A 165 -13.32 -6.23 11.18
N PRO A 166 -14.30 -5.34 10.91
CA PRO A 166 -14.51 -4.77 9.56
C PRO A 166 -13.31 -4.03 8.97
N VAL A 167 -12.45 -3.44 9.81
CA VAL A 167 -11.20 -2.78 9.37
C VAL A 167 -10.32 -3.72 8.53
N ASN A 168 -10.32 -5.03 8.81
CA ASN A 168 -9.46 -5.99 8.11
C ASN A 168 -9.82 -6.16 6.63
N VAL A 169 -11.07 -5.89 6.25
CA VAL A 169 -11.52 -5.97 4.86
C VAL A 169 -10.98 -4.79 4.05
N VAL A 170 -10.98 -3.60 4.66
CA VAL A 170 -10.64 -2.35 3.97
C VAL A 170 -9.18 -1.96 4.11
N ALA A 171 -8.49 -2.38 5.18
CA ALA A 171 -7.11 -2.01 5.43
C ALA A 171 -6.15 -2.37 4.27
N PRO A 172 -6.17 -3.59 3.68
CA PRO A 172 -5.32 -3.91 2.53
C PRO A 172 -5.54 -3.02 1.30
N ILE A 173 -6.73 -2.42 1.19
CA ILE A 173 -7.18 -1.66 0.01
C ILE A 173 -6.93 -0.16 0.23
N LEU A 174 -7.28 0.37 1.40
CA LEU A 174 -7.27 1.80 1.70
C LEU A 174 -6.03 2.27 2.45
N PHE A 175 -5.41 1.42 3.28
CA PHE A 175 -4.27 1.85 4.09
C PHE A 175 -3.01 1.88 3.23
N GLN A 176 -2.44 3.07 3.09
CA GLN A 176 -1.21 3.31 2.37
C GLN A 176 -0.12 3.80 3.32
N LYS A 177 1.13 3.45 3.04
CA LYS A 177 2.27 4.00 3.80
C LYS A 177 2.22 5.53 3.77
N GLN A 178 2.58 6.14 4.89
CA GLN A 178 2.53 7.59 5.14
C GLN A 178 1.11 8.19 5.20
N ALA A 179 0.04 7.41 5.01
CA ALA A 179 -1.31 7.88 5.31
C ALA A 179 -1.46 8.17 6.81
N SER A 180 -2.20 9.22 7.14
CA SER A 180 -2.45 9.58 8.54
C SER A 180 -3.66 8.80 9.06
N LEU A 181 -3.52 8.20 10.24
CA LEU A 181 -4.62 7.54 10.93
C LEU A 181 -4.79 8.14 12.33
N GLU A 182 -6.05 8.17 12.74
CA GLU A 182 -6.45 8.44 14.09
C GLU A 182 -7.07 7.16 14.66
N VAL A 183 -6.47 6.64 15.71
CA VAL A 183 -6.83 5.33 16.28
C VAL A 183 -7.30 5.50 17.70
N TYR A 184 -8.45 4.89 17.97
CA TYR A 184 -9.04 4.77 19.28
C TYR A 184 -8.99 3.30 19.69
N GLY A 185 -8.39 3.00 20.83
CA GLY A 185 -8.22 1.63 21.26
C GLY A 185 -7.79 1.50 22.71
N GLU A 186 -7.73 0.27 23.20
CA GLU A 186 -7.22 -0.05 24.52
C GLU A 186 -5.69 -0.21 24.47
N MET A 187 -4.98 0.42 25.39
CA MET A 187 -3.53 0.19 25.54
C MET A 187 -3.27 -1.13 26.25
N LYS A 188 -2.45 -2.00 25.67
CA LYS A 188 -2.08 -3.30 26.26
C LYS A 188 -0.58 -3.43 26.43
N GLU A 189 -0.19 -4.14 27.47
CA GLU A 189 1.19 -4.57 27.64
C GLU A 189 1.53 -5.63 26.59
N VAL A 190 2.77 -5.60 26.12
CA VAL A 190 3.27 -6.61 25.20
C VAL A 190 3.38 -7.93 25.96
N PRO A 191 2.77 -9.03 25.48
CA PRO A 191 2.95 -10.33 26.10
C PRO A 191 4.44 -10.71 26.15
N THR A 192 4.86 -11.40 27.20
CA THR A 192 6.27 -11.69 27.48
C THR A 192 6.99 -12.46 26.37
N GLU A 193 6.25 -13.26 25.61
CA GLU A 193 6.74 -14.06 24.49
C GLU A 193 6.91 -13.26 23.20
N ASN A 194 6.41 -12.03 23.14
CA ASN A 194 6.37 -11.21 21.95
C ASN A 194 7.25 -9.96 22.07
N LYS A 195 7.58 -9.36 20.93
CA LYS A 195 8.27 -8.07 20.85
C LYS A 195 7.40 -7.10 20.06
N ALA A 196 7.24 -5.89 20.60
CA ALA A 196 6.68 -4.75 19.90
C ALA A 196 7.71 -3.60 19.98
N PRO A 197 7.70 -2.67 19.00
CA PRO A 197 8.58 -1.50 19.00
C PRO A 197 8.36 -0.58 20.21
#